data_AF-D3L6T3-F1
#
_entry.id   AF-D3L6T3-F1
#
_cell.length_a   1.000
_cell.length_b   1.000
_cell.length_c   1.000
_cell.angle_alpha   90.00
_cell.angle_beta   90.00
_cell.angle_gamma   90.00
#
_symmetry.space_group_name_H-M   'P 1'
#
loop_
_entity.id
_entity.type
_entity.pdbx_description
1 polymer ?
#
loop_
_entity_poly.entity_id
_entity_poly.type
_entity_poly.pdbx_seq_one_letter_code
_entity_poly.pdbx_strand_id
1 'polypeptide(L)' 'MASRPFSVLGQTMTVAIDQPLGKAYQERAQLIYPVNCGKVTQIVGGNVEKQDAYVLGQKYRCHPGLETFRQ' A
#
# COMPACT_ATOMS: atom_id res chain seq x y z
N MET A 1 -24.54 -6.93 15.67
CA MET A 1 -23.93 -7.70 14.57
C MET A 1 -22.42 -7.47 14.63
N ALA A 2 -21.66 -8.43 15.18
CA ALA A 2 -20.21 -8.33 15.14
C ALA A 2 -19.76 -8.64 13.70
N SER A 3 -19.23 -7.64 13.01
CA SER A 3 -18.56 -7.83 11.73
C SER A 3 -17.45 -8.85 11.95
N ARG A 4 -17.52 -10.00 11.28
CA ARG A 4 -16.36 -10.88 11.16
C ARG A 4 -15.19 -10.00 10.69
N PRO A 5 -14.02 -10.01 11.35
CA PRO A 5 -12.86 -9.34 10.78
C PRO A 5 -12.72 -9.93 9.38
N PHE A 6 -12.70 -9.08 8.36
CA PHE A 6 -12.57 -9.50 6.96
C PHE A 6 -11.43 -10.53 6.89
N SER A 7 -11.72 -11.74 6.43
CA SER A 7 -10.72 -12.80 6.27
C SER A 7 -9.84 -12.48 5.06
N VAL A 8 -9.02 -11.43 5.16
CA VAL A 8 -8.14 -10.92 4.08
C VAL A 8 -6.88 -11.76 3.90
N LEU A 9 -6.52 -12.53 4.92
CA LEU A 9 -5.32 -13.36 4.91
C LEU A 9 -5.38 -14.40 3.78
N GLY A 10 -4.29 -14.52 3.03
CA GLY A 10 -4.16 -15.46 1.92
C GLY A 10 -4.81 -15.00 0.61
N GLN A 11 -5.51 -13.87 0.62
CA GLN A 11 -6.11 -13.29 -0.59
C GLN A 11 -5.11 -12.45 -1.38
N THR A 12 -5.41 -12.29 -2.67
CA THR A 12 -4.69 -11.39 -3.55
C THR A 12 -5.44 -10.06 -3.61
N MET A 13 -4.75 -8.97 -3.31
CA MET A 13 -5.29 -7.62 -3.17
C MET A 13 -4.66 -6.68 -4.19
N THR A 14 -5.41 -5.65 -4.57
CA THR A 14 -4.88 -4.56 -5.41
C THR A 14 -4.52 -3.35 -4.57
N VAL A 15 -3.28 -2.88 -4.73
CA VAL A 15 -2.72 -1.69 -4.09
C VAL A 15 -2.55 -0.60 -5.13
N ALA A 16 -3.07 0.59 -4.86
CA ALA A 16 -2.79 1.78 -5.64
C ALA A 16 -1.53 2.47 -5.07
N ILE A 17 -0.41 2.39 -5.77
CA ILE A 17 0.87 2.98 -5.36
C ILE A 17 0.88 4.49 -5.65
N ASP A 18 1.08 5.30 -4.61
CA ASP A 18 1.18 6.76 -4.68
C ASP A 18 2.56 7.29 -4.20
N GLN A 19 3.30 6.45 -3.46
CA GLN A 19 4.63 6.72 -2.94
C GLN A 19 5.59 5.58 -3.33
N PRO A 20 6.13 5.60 -4.57
CA PRO A 20 7.05 4.58 -5.03
C PRO A 20 8.37 4.56 -4.26
N LEU A 21 9.00 3.39 -4.22
CA LEU A 21 10.35 3.18 -3.68
C LEU A 21 11.33 4.18 -4.31
N GLY A 22 12.15 4.80 -3.46
CA GLY A 22 13.13 5.79 -3.88
C GLY A 22 12.56 7.20 -4.11
N LYS A 23 11.25 7.42 -4.00
CA LYS A 23 10.69 8.79 -4.05
C LYS A 23 11.14 9.55 -2.81
N ALA A 24 11.50 10.83 -3.00
CA ALA A 24 11.82 11.72 -1.89
C ALA A 24 10.54 12.31 -1.29
N TYR A 25 10.52 12.46 0.04
CA TYR A 25 9.46 13.16 0.73
C TYR A 25 9.53 14.65 0.39
N GLN A 26 8.43 15.24 -0.09
CA GLN A 26 8.43 16.60 -0.65
C GLN A 26 8.98 17.66 0.32
N GLU A 27 8.62 17.57 1.60
CA GLU A 27 9.06 18.53 2.62
C GLU A 27 10.44 18.21 3.21
N ARG A 28 10.95 16.99 2.97
CA ARG A 28 12.22 16.50 3.51
C ARG A 28 12.89 15.60 2.50
N ALA A 29 13.62 16.21 1.56
CA ALA A 29 14.26 15.50 0.46
C ALA A 29 15.24 14.39 0.90
N GLN A 30 15.74 14.44 2.14
CA GLN A 30 16.61 13.42 2.73
C GLN A 30 15.84 12.16 3.18
N LEU A 31 14.51 12.24 3.30
CA LEU A 31 13.66 11.09 3.58
C LEU A 31 13.23 10.45 2.27
N ILE A 32 13.75 9.25 2.04
CA ILE A 32 13.48 8.45 0.84
C ILE A 32 12.61 7.27 1.24
N TYR A 33 11.54 7.01 0.48
CA TYR A 33 10.70 5.83 0.70
C TYR A 33 11.50 4.54 0.44
N PRO A 34 11.70 3.67 1.45
CA PRO A 34 12.52 2.47 1.30
C PRO A 34 11.76 1.33 0.61
N VAL A 35 10.44 1.47 0.46
CA VAL A 35 9.50 0.49 -0.13
C VAL A 35 8.45 1.22 -0.95
N ASN A 36 7.69 0.50 -1.78
CA ASN A 36 6.52 1.08 -2.43
C ASN A 36 5.37 1.15 -1.41
N CYS A 37 4.81 2.34 -1.21
CA CYS A 37 3.65 2.56 -0.34
C CYS A 37 2.42 2.98 -1.17
N GLY A 38 1.25 2.60 -0.68
CA GLY A 38 -0.02 2.89 -1.35
C GLY A 38 -1.22 2.50 -0.51
N LYS A 39 -2.38 2.41 -1.15
CA LYS A 39 -3.65 2.05 -0.48
C LYS A 39 -4.32 0.83 -1.10
N VAL A 40 -4.82 -0.08 -0.27
CA VAL A 40 -5.65 -1.21 -0.71
C VAL A 40 -7.00 -0.67 -1.17
N THR A 41 -7.36 -0.92 -2.43
CA THR A 41 -8.57 -0.31 -3.02
C THR A 41 -9.88 -0.89 -2.48
N GLN A 42 -9.82 -2.10 -1.92
CA GLN A 42 -10.96 -2.92 -1.51
C GLN A 42 -11.26 -2.84 0.01
N ILE A 43 -10.41 -2.21 0.81
CA ILE A 43 -10.51 -2.18 2.27
C ILE A 43 -10.54 -0.74 2.76
N VAL A 44 -11.53 -0.43 3.60
CA VAL A 44 -11.59 0.81 4.37
C VAL A 44 -11.00 0.53 5.75
N GLY A 45 -9.98 1.28 6.14
CA GLY A 45 -9.33 1.23 7.44
C GLY A 45 -10.19 1.85 8.55
N GLY A 46 -9.71 1.76 9.79
CA GLY A 46 -10.45 2.22 10.97
C GLY A 46 -10.73 3.73 11.02
N ASN A 47 -10.04 4.52 10.19
CA ASN A 47 -10.19 5.97 10.07
C ASN A 47 -11.08 6.39 8.88
N VAL A 48 -11.86 5.47 8.30
CA VAL A 48 -12.75 5.72 7.13
C VAL A 48 -11.99 5.99 5.81
N GLU A 49 -10.66 6.00 5.80
CA GLU A 49 -9.85 6.02 4.59
C GLU A 49 -9.57 4.61 4.04
N LYS A 50 -9.08 4.51 2.80
CA LYS A 50 -8.56 3.23 2.29
C LYS A 50 -7.36 2.77 3.14
N GLN A 51 -7.29 1.47 3.41
CA GLN A 51 -6.24 0.88 4.23
C GLN A 51 -4.85 1.05 3.59
N ASP A 52 -3.89 1.56 4.34
CA ASP A 52 -2.50 1.69 3.89
C ASP A 52 -1.85 0.32 3.66
N ALA A 53 -0.97 0.25 2.66
CA ALA A 53 -0.19 -0.92 2.30
C ALA A 53 1.27 -0.57 2.03
N TYR A 54 2.16 -1.46 2.47
CA TYR A 54 3.60 -1.42 2.25
C TYR A 54 4.01 -2.68 1.50
N VAL A 55 4.51 -2.51 0.27
CA VAL A 55 4.86 -3.63 -0.60
C VAL A 55 6.33 -3.99 -0.42
N LEU A 56 6.58 -5.14 0.19
CA LEU A 56 7.92 -5.67 0.44
C LEU A 56 8.39 -6.61 -0.68
N GLY A 57 9.70 -6.82 -0.79
CA GLY A 57 10.30 -7.79 -1.73
C GLY A 57 10.45 -7.32 -3.18
N GLN A 58 9.89 -6.15 -3.52
CA GLN A 58 10.13 -5.49 -4.81
C GLN A 58 11.56 -4.92 -4.85
N LYS A 59 12.34 -5.26 -5.88
CA LYS A 59 13.70 -4.71 -6.09
C LYS A 59 13.70 -3.38 -6.84
N TYR A 60 12.58 -3.04 -7.47
CA TYR A 60 12.46 -1.89 -8.36
C TYR A 60 11.35 -0.96 -7.91
N ARG A 61 11.49 0.31 -8.32
CA ARG A 61 10.44 1.31 -8.18
C ARG A 61 9.25 0.93 -9.06
N CYS A 62 8.06 0.96 -8.49
CA CYS A 62 6.84 0.81 -9.26
C CYS A 62 6.42 2.15 -9.88
N HIS A 63 5.83 2.11 -11.07
CA HIS A 63 5.17 3.31 -11.60
C HIS A 63 3.94 3.62 -10.74
N PRO A 64 3.60 4.91 -10.52
CA PRO A 64 2.32 5.25 -9.89
C PRO A 64 1.18 4.56 -10.64
N GLY A 65 0.37 3.76 -9.94
CA GLY A 65 -0.61 2.89 -10.59
C GLY A 65 -1.15 1.77 -9.71
N LEU A 66 -1.95 0.91 -10.31
CA LEU A 66 -2.53 -0.27 -9.65
C LEU A 66 -1.58 -1.47 -9.78
N GLU A 67 -1.30 -2.12 -8.66
CA GLU A 67 -0.49 -3.33 -8.62
C GLU A 67 -1.14 -4.38 -7.72
N THR A 68 -0.93 -5.65 -8.05
CA THR A 68 -1.61 -6.77 -7.39
C THR A 68 -0.62 -7.58 -6.55
N PHE A 69 -0.94 -7.79 -5.27
CA PHE A 69 -0.09 -8.47 -4.30
C PHE A 69 -0.86 -9.48 -3.47
N ARG A 70 -0.20 -10.58 -3.10
CA ARG A 70 -0.79 -11.57 -2.19
C ARG A 70 -0.36 -11.28 -0.76
N GLN A 71 -1.33 -11.25 0.16
CA GLN A 71 -1.11 -11.03 1.59
C GLN A 71 -0.86 -12.34 2.34
#